data_AF-A0A9D9FZ34-F1
#
_entry.id   AF-A0A9D9FZ34-F1
#
_cell.length_a   1.000
_cell.length_b   1.000
_cell.length_c   1.000
_cell.angle_alpha   90.00
_cell.angle_beta   90.00
_cell.angle_gamma   90.00
#
_symmetry.space_group_name_H-M   'P 1'
#
loop_
_entity.id
_entity.type
_entity.pdbx_description
1 polymer ?
#
loop_
_entity_poly.entity_id
_entity_poly.type
_entity_poly.pdbx_seq_one_letter_code
_entity_poly.pdbx_strand_id
1 'polypeptide(L)'
;MSRKKWTTEEDDFLRKNFVLSNGSLAKNLKVDRRAIRRRYAALNIDRPFGRDSLEIARFSIIREKCKDLVPEKWFQYPALRREALKNEVVYYWTGEDCKKCRKPTIRYSASGKCKVCQDSQNKERNQRPEVKESNRLYAKKIRKEKPELLKKQRLQRYANDDKRQLLLNSAREWRRRNPEYFKNHNRNYAIKNPLDRKLIKDNRRARKINANVILNEEEKKRIKKLIKDMKTINKKEGRIAAHIDHLLPLSKGGLHEPSNLQVISTKANLFWKDKIKCCPYPKPKKWNEPKCEIFF
;
A
#
# COMPACT_ATOMS: atom_id res chain seq x y z
N MET A 1 -11.95 -59.54 -42.15
CA MET A 1 -10.86 -59.05 -41.26
C MET A 1 -11.09 -59.60 -39.87
N SER A 2 -10.11 -60.31 -39.31
CA SER A 2 -10.19 -60.83 -37.93
C SER A 2 -10.38 -59.69 -36.92
N ARG A 3 -11.23 -59.87 -35.91
CA ARG A 3 -11.40 -58.88 -34.83
C ARG A 3 -10.11 -58.86 -34.01
N LYS A 4 -9.50 -57.67 -33.85
CA LYS A 4 -8.35 -57.49 -32.94
C LYS A 4 -8.73 -57.98 -31.53
N LYS A 5 -7.90 -58.84 -30.95
CA LYS A 5 -7.95 -59.19 -29.53
C LYS A 5 -7.25 -58.07 -28.75
N TRP A 6 -7.96 -57.51 -27.78
CA TRP A 6 -7.46 -56.43 -26.91
C TRP A 6 -6.75 -57.04 -25.71
N THR A 7 -5.60 -56.47 -25.33
CA THR A 7 -4.88 -56.88 -24.12
C THR A 7 -5.30 -56.02 -22.92
N THR A 8 -5.04 -56.50 -21.71
CA THR A 8 -5.33 -55.75 -20.46
C THR A 8 -4.57 -54.42 -20.43
N GLU A 9 -3.33 -54.39 -20.92
CA GLU A 9 -2.52 -53.17 -20.98
C GLU A 9 -3.13 -52.12 -21.93
N GLU A 10 -3.72 -52.55 -23.04
CA GLU A 10 -4.41 -51.66 -23.97
C GLU A 10 -5.69 -51.07 -23.35
N ASP A 11 -6.42 -51.86 -22.57
CA ASP A 11 -7.60 -51.38 -21.84
C ASP A 11 -7.23 -50.37 -20.75
N ASP A 12 -6.18 -50.66 -19.98
CA ASP A 12 -5.66 -49.74 -18.98
C ASP A 12 -5.15 -48.44 -19.61
N PHE A 13 -4.52 -48.55 -20.79
CA PHE A 13 -4.14 -47.39 -21.57
C PHE A 13 -5.35 -46.54 -21.97
N LEU A 14 -6.44 -47.15 -22.43
CA LEU A 14 -7.68 -46.45 -22.75
C LEU A 14 -8.31 -45.79 -21.52
N ARG A 15 -8.34 -46.48 -20.36
CA ARG A 15 -8.85 -45.94 -19.10
C ARG A 15 -8.05 -44.72 -18.63
N LYS A 16 -6.72 -44.78 -18.71
CA LYS A 16 -5.83 -43.67 -18.30
C LYS A 16 -5.85 -42.50 -19.27
N ASN A 17 -6.21 -42.73 -20.54
CA ASN A 17 -6.09 -41.74 -21.62
C ASN A 17 -7.41 -41.41 -22.32
N PHE A 18 -8.56 -41.57 -21.63
CA PHE A 18 -9.89 -41.33 -22.22
C PHE A 18 -10.12 -39.91 -22.75
N VAL A 19 -9.30 -38.95 -22.31
CA VAL A 19 -9.30 -37.56 -22.78
C VAL A 19 -8.62 -37.35 -24.14
N LEU A 20 -7.79 -38.30 -24.62
CA LEU A 20 -7.13 -38.22 -25.92
C LEU A 20 -8.11 -38.48 -27.07
N SER A 21 -7.99 -37.76 -28.18
CA SER A 21 -8.85 -37.97 -29.36
C SER A 21 -8.82 -39.43 -29.84
N ASN A 22 -9.94 -39.93 -30.39
CA ASN A 22 -9.98 -41.28 -30.96
C ASN A 22 -8.89 -41.48 -32.04
N GLY A 23 -8.51 -40.43 -32.78
CA GLY A 23 -7.42 -40.49 -33.75
C GLY A 23 -6.04 -40.67 -33.11
N SER A 24 -5.77 -39.98 -32.00
CA SER A 24 -4.52 -40.12 -31.25
C SER A 24 -4.39 -41.50 -30.61
N LEU A 25 -5.47 -41.99 -30.00
CA LEU A 25 -5.53 -43.33 -29.40
C LEU A 25 -5.36 -44.42 -30.47
N ALA A 26 -6.08 -44.29 -31.60
CA ALA A 26 -5.96 -45.16 -32.76
C ALA A 26 -4.51 -45.26 -33.27
N LYS A 27 -3.82 -44.12 -33.40
CA LYS A 27 -2.42 -44.06 -33.82
C LYS A 27 -1.49 -44.77 -32.81
N ASN A 28 -1.67 -44.53 -31.51
CA ASN A 28 -0.84 -45.14 -30.46
C ASN A 28 -1.02 -46.66 -30.39
N LEU A 29 -2.25 -47.13 -30.55
CA LEU A 29 -2.61 -48.56 -30.45
C LEU A 29 -2.56 -49.30 -31.80
N LYS A 30 -2.20 -48.61 -32.89
CA LYS A 30 -2.18 -49.11 -34.27
C LYS A 30 -3.52 -49.78 -34.67
N VAL A 31 -4.64 -49.13 -34.37
CA VAL A 31 -6.00 -49.59 -34.69
C VAL A 31 -6.79 -48.52 -35.41
N ASP A 32 -7.92 -48.90 -36.02
CA ASP A 32 -8.86 -47.93 -36.57
C ASP A 32 -9.65 -47.17 -35.46
N ARG A 33 -10.08 -45.94 -35.77
CA ARG A 33 -10.87 -45.10 -34.85
C ARG A 33 -12.19 -45.76 -34.44
N ARG A 34 -12.82 -46.55 -35.32
CA ARG A 34 -14.04 -47.30 -35.01
C ARG A 34 -13.77 -48.43 -34.01
N ALA A 35 -12.58 -49.02 -34.02
CA ALA A 35 -12.19 -50.03 -33.03
C ALA A 35 -12.10 -49.43 -31.62
N ILE A 36 -11.53 -48.24 -31.48
CA ILE A 36 -11.47 -47.49 -30.20
C ILE A 36 -12.88 -47.23 -29.66
N ARG A 37 -13.80 -46.72 -30.49
CA ARG A 37 -15.20 -46.47 -30.06
C ARG A 37 -15.90 -47.72 -29.56
N ARG A 38 -15.79 -48.82 -30.33
CA ARG A 38 -16.35 -50.11 -29.93
C ARG A 38 -15.74 -50.61 -28.62
N ARG A 39 -14.44 -50.39 -28.41
CA ARG A 39 -13.76 -50.82 -27.19
C ARG A 39 -14.19 -50.00 -25.97
N TYR A 40 -14.33 -48.68 -26.09
CA TYR A 40 -14.87 -47.85 -25.00
C TYR A 40 -16.28 -48.30 -24.58
N ALA A 41 -17.15 -48.60 -25.56
CA ALA A 41 -18.48 -49.15 -25.29
C ALA A 41 -18.40 -50.49 -24.54
N ALA A 42 -17.50 -51.39 -24.96
CA ALA A 42 -17.31 -52.68 -24.28
C ALA A 42 -16.72 -52.56 -22.86
N LEU A 43 -15.96 -51.50 -22.56
CA LEU A 43 -15.38 -51.24 -21.24
C LEU A 43 -16.30 -50.45 -20.30
N ASN A 44 -17.51 -50.09 -20.75
CA ASN A 44 -18.45 -49.20 -20.06
C ASN A 44 -17.80 -47.87 -19.61
N ILE A 45 -16.90 -47.33 -20.44
CA ILE A 45 -16.28 -46.03 -20.18
C ILE A 45 -17.15 -44.98 -20.87
N ASP A 46 -17.94 -44.26 -20.08
CA ASP A 46 -18.71 -43.12 -20.59
C ASP A 46 -17.76 -41.99 -20.95
N ARG A 47 -17.68 -41.70 -22.25
CA ARG A 47 -16.74 -40.73 -22.79
C ARG A 47 -17.50 -39.47 -23.16
N PRO A 48 -17.08 -38.28 -22.68
CA PRO A 48 -17.74 -37.05 -23.04
C PRO A 48 -17.82 -36.89 -24.56
N PHE A 49 -19.04 -36.74 -25.07
CA PHE A 49 -19.28 -36.48 -26.49
C PHE A 49 -19.14 -34.98 -26.78
N GLY A 50 -18.53 -34.66 -27.93
CA GLY A 50 -18.28 -33.28 -28.35
C GLY A 50 -16.88 -32.77 -27.98
N ARG A 51 -16.40 -31.80 -28.75
CA ARG A 51 -15.06 -31.23 -28.60
C ARG A 51 -14.87 -30.59 -27.22
N ASP A 52 -15.87 -29.84 -26.76
CA ASP A 52 -15.77 -29.05 -25.55
C ASP A 52 -15.83 -29.95 -24.30
N SER A 53 -16.68 -30.97 -24.29
CA SER A 53 -16.77 -31.95 -23.22
C SER A 53 -15.45 -32.72 -23.01
N LEU A 54 -14.78 -33.10 -24.11
CA LEU A 54 -13.44 -33.71 -24.04
C LEU A 54 -12.38 -32.76 -23.51
N GLU A 55 -12.44 -31.48 -23.91
CA GLU A 55 -11.52 -30.45 -23.45
C GLU A 55 -11.71 -30.15 -21.96
N ILE A 56 -12.95 -30.11 -21.48
CA ILE A 56 -13.30 -29.99 -20.05
C ILE A 56 -12.76 -31.19 -19.27
N ALA A 57 -13.02 -32.42 -19.71
CA ALA A 57 -12.51 -33.62 -19.05
C ALA A 57 -10.98 -33.63 -18.98
N ARG A 58 -10.31 -33.23 -20.07
CA ARG A 58 -8.84 -33.04 -20.08
C ARG A 58 -8.40 -32.03 -19.04
N PHE A 59 -9.00 -30.85 -19.00
CA PHE A 59 -8.64 -29.81 -18.04
C PHE A 59 -8.99 -30.19 -16.60
N SER A 60 -10.04 -30.97 -16.36
CA SER A 60 -10.36 -31.49 -15.03
C SER A 60 -9.22 -32.36 -14.48
N ILE A 61 -8.69 -33.29 -15.27
CA ILE A 61 -7.53 -34.12 -14.87
C ILE A 61 -6.29 -33.26 -14.58
N ILE A 62 -6.01 -32.27 -15.43
CA ILE A 62 -4.85 -31.39 -15.25
C ILE A 62 -5.01 -30.54 -13.99
N ARG A 63 -6.22 -29.99 -13.76
CA ARG A 63 -6.52 -29.18 -12.58
C ARG A 63 -6.41 -29.99 -11.29
N GLU A 64 -6.85 -31.25 -11.28
CA GLU A 64 -6.73 -32.11 -10.10
C GLU A 64 -5.26 -32.29 -9.68
N LYS A 65 -4.35 -32.44 -10.65
CA LYS A 65 -2.90 -32.49 -10.39
C LYS A 65 -2.32 -31.18 -9.83
N CYS A 66 -3.05 -30.07 -9.93
CA CYS A 66 -2.61 -28.76 -9.47
C CYS A 66 -3.23 -28.34 -8.12
N LYS A 67 -4.04 -29.19 -7.47
CA LYS A 67 -4.82 -28.83 -6.27
C LYS A 67 -3.99 -28.21 -5.14
N ASP A 68 -2.79 -28.73 -4.92
CA ASP A 68 -1.90 -28.25 -3.86
C ASP A 68 -0.89 -27.18 -4.33
N LEU A 69 -0.87 -26.87 -5.62
CA LEU A 69 0.09 -25.95 -6.23
C LEU A 69 -0.46 -24.54 -6.47
N VAL A 70 -1.78 -24.38 -6.42
CA VAL A 70 -2.46 -23.11 -6.71
C VAL A 70 -3.53 -22.79 -5.67
N PRO A 71 -3.96 -21.51 -5.55
CA PRO A 71 -5.04 -21.15 -4.65
C PRO A 71 -6.35 -21.88 -4.99
N GLU A 72 -7.03 -22.42 -3.98
CA GLU A 72 -8.29 -23.16 -4.14
C GLU A 72 -9.37 -22.39 -4.92
N LYS A 73 -9.46 -21.07 -4.73
CA LYS A 73 -10.38 -20.20 -5.49
C LYS A 73 -10.21 -20.28 -7.01
N TRP A 74 -9.07 -20.74 -7.53
CA TRP A 74 -8.89 -20.91 -8.97
C TRP A 74 -9.77 -22.03 -9.54
N PHE A 75 -10.15 -23.00 -8.70
CA PHE A 75 -11.05 -24.09 -9.09
C PHE A 75 -12.50 -23.63 -9.29
N GLN A 76 -12.86 -22.43 -8.85
CA GLN A 76 -14.17 -21.84 -9.12
C GLN A 76 -14.26 -21.25 -10.53
N TYR A 77 -13.14 -21.05 -11.23
CA TYR A 77 -13.15 -20.52 -12.58
C TYR A 77 -13.52 -21.61 -13.62
N PRO A 78 -14.24 -21.24 -14.69
CA PRO A 78 -14.50 -22.14 -15.82
C PRO A 78 -13.20 -22.72 -16.40
N ALA A 79 -13.28 -23.98 -16.83
CA ALA A 79 -12.15 -24.65 -17.48
C ALA A 79 -11.92 -24.11 -18.90
N LEU A 80 -13.00 -23.69 -19.57
CA LEU A 80 -12.95 -23.19 -20.94
C LEU A 80 -13.11 -21.67 -21.02
N ARG A 81 -12.41 -21.06 -21.97
CA ARG A 81 -12.57 -19.62 -22.29
C ARG A 81 -13.99 -19.29 -22.75
N ARG A 82 -14.62 -20.18 -23.52
CA ARG A 82 -15.94 -19.96 -24.11
C ARG A 82 -17.03 -19.94 -23.03
N GLU A 83 -16.93 -20.87 -22.09
CA GLU A 83 -17.75 -20.92 -20.89
C GLU A 83 -17.55 -19.67 -20.02
N ALA A 84 -16.29 -19.23 -19.87
CA ALA A 84 -16.02 -17.98 -19.16
C ALA A 84 -16.62 -16.73 -19.83
N LEU A 85 -16.61 -16.66 -21.16
CA LEU A 85 -17.28 -15.59 -21.89
C LEU A 85 -18.81 -15.67 -21.75
N LYS A 86 -19.38 -16.87 -21.84
CA LYS A 86 -20.83 -17.11 -21.66
C LYS A 86 -21.31 -16.71 -20.27
N ASN A 87 -20.50 -16.99 -19.25
CA ASN A 87 -20.81 -16.69 -17.85
C ASN A 87 -20.34 -15.27 -17.44
N GLU A 88 -19.86 -14.46 -18.38
CA GLU A 88 -19.34 -13.10 -18.17
C GLU A 88 -18.27 -12.98 -17.09
N VAL A 89 -17.51 -14.06 -16.83
CA VAL A 89 -16.43 -14.04 -15.86
C VAL A 89 -15.13 -13.53 -16.48
N VAL A 90 -14.38 -12.74 -15.70
CA VAL A 90 -13.14 -12.10 -16.15
C VAL A 90 -12.02 -13.11 -16.43
N TYR A 91 -12.05 -14.26 -15.76
CA TYR A 91 -10.99 -15.24 -15.78
C TYR A 91 -11.50 -16.66 -16.07
N TYR A 92 -10.61 -17.46 -16.66
CA TYR A 92 -10.77 -18.90 -16.78
C TYR A 92 -9.44 -19.59 -16.43
N TRP A 93 -9.51 -20.88 -16.10
CA TRP A 93 -8.33 -21.65 -15.72
C TRP A 93 -8.38 -23.08 -16.23
N THR A 94 -7.46 -23.40 -17.14
CA THR A 94 -7.34 -24.71 -17.79
C THR A 94 -6.52 -25.72 -16.98
N GLY A 95 -5.84 -25.29 -15.91
CA GLY A 95 -4.80 -26.08 -15.24
C GLY A 95 -3.45 -26.12 -15.97
N GLU A 96 -3.44 -25.86 -17.28
CA GLU A 96 -2.20 -25.90 -18.08
C GLU A 96 -1.26 -24.73 -17.80
N ASP A 97 0.03 -25.03 -17.87
CA ASP A 97 1.08 -24.03 -17.78
C ASP A 97 1.01 -23.02 -18.93
N CYS A 98 1.29 -21.75 -18.61
CA CYS A 98 1.50 -20.76 -19.64
C CYS A 98 2.80 -21.03 -20.40
N LYS A 99 2.73 -21.11 -21.73
CA LYS A 99 3.90 -21.31 -22.60
C LYS A 99 5.04 -20.31 -22.36
N LYS A 100 4.73 -19.07 -21.96
CA LYS A 100 5.73 -18.01 -21.74
C LYS A 100 6.35 -18.08 -20.33
N CYS A 101 5.55 -18.20 -19.27
CA CYS A 101 6.06 -18.19 -17.90
C CYS A 101 6.24 -19.59 -17.27
N ARG A 102 5.85 -20.67 -17.97
CA ARG A 102 5.95 -22.08 -17.56
C ARG A 102 5.40 -22.34 -16.14
N LYS A 103 4.29 -21.69 -15.81
CA LYS A 103 3.60 -21.83 -14.51
C LYS A 103 2.09 -21.97 -14.73
N PRO A 104 1.38 -22.69 -13.87
CA PRO A 104 -0.07 -22.76 -13.92
C PRO A 104 -0.62 -21.38 -13.55
N THR A 105 -1.51 -20.86 -14.38
CA THR A 105 -1.97 -19.48 -14.22
C THR A 105 -3.34 -19.25 -14.85
N ILE A 106 -4.14 -18.43 -14.19
CA ILE A 106 -5.41 -17.94 -14.72
C ILE A 106 -5.18 -17.05 -15.95
N ARG A 107 -6.15 -17.06 -16.85
CA ARG A 107 -6.11 -16.31 -18.12
C ARG A 107 -7.32 -15.39 -18.21
N TYR A 108 -7.13 -14.23 -18.83
CA TYR A 108 -8.23 -13.29 -19.08
C TYR A 108 -9.18 -13.87 -20.13
N SER A 109 -10.48 -13.92 -19.85
CA SER A 109 -11.50 -14.43 -20.79
C SER A 109 -11.52 -13.61 -22.10
N ALA A 110 -11.44 -12.28 -21.99
CA ALA A 110 -11.46 -11.38 -23.14
C ALA A 110 -10.28 -11.58 -24.10
N SER A 111 -9.04 -11.72 -23.60
CA SER A 111 -7.83 -11.75 -24.45
C SER A 111 -7.16 -13.12 -24.56
N GLY A 112 -7.51 -14.09 -23.71
CA GLY A 112 -6.82 -15.38 -23.58
C GLY A 112 -5.40 -15.28 -22.98
N LYS A 113 -4.93 -14.07 -22.66
CA LYS A 113 -3.57 -13.85 -22.15
C LYS A 113 -3.47 -14.33 -20.70
N CYS A 114 -2.34 -14.95 -20.39
CA CYS A 114 -1.96 -15.31 -19.03
C CYS A 114 -1.89 -14.05 -18.15
N LYS A 115 -2.48 -14.11 -16.95
CA LYS A 115 -2.51 -12.98 -16.02
C LYS A 115 -1.09 -12.55 -15.64
N VAL A 116 -0.22 -13.48 -15.26
CA VAL A 116 1.16 -13.18 -14.85
C VAL A 116 1.95 -12.51 -15.98
N CYS A 117 1.84 -13.02 -17.20
CA CYS A 117 2.51 -12.44 -18.36
C CYS A 117 1.95 -11.06 -18.71
N GLN A 118 0.64 -10.87 -18.65
CA GLN A 118 0.01 -9.58 -18.89
C GLN A 118 0.41 -8.55 -17.81
N ASP A 119 0.48 -8.97 -16.54
CA ASP A 119 0.92 -8.13 -15.43
C ASP A 119 2.40 -7.72 -15.61
N SER A 120 3.28 -8.62 -16.04
CA SER A 120 4.68 -8.30 -16.37
C SER A 120 4.77 -7.30 -17.52
N GLN A 121 4.05 -7.54 -18.62
CA GLN A 121 4.02 -6.62 -19.76
C GLN A 121 3.47 -5.24 -19.36
N ASN A 122 2.42 -5.20 -18.54
CA ASN A 122 1.86 -3.96 -18.01
C ASN A 122 2.87 -3.24 -17.12
N LYS A 123 3.62 -3.98 -16.28
CA LYS A 123 4.67 -3.42 -15.42
C LYS A 123 5.79 -2.80 -16.26
N GLU A 124 6.29 -3.51 -17.26
CA GLU A 124 7.32 -3.01 -18.20
C GLU A 124 6.82 -1.79 -18.96
N ARG A 125 5.60 -1.84 -19.52
CA ARG A 125 4.96 -0.69 -20.19
C ARG A 125 4.85 0.51 -19.26
N ASN A 126 4.42 0.32 -18.02
CA ASN A 126 4.28 1.39 -17.04
C ASN A 126 5.62 1.93 -16.52
N GLN A 127 6.73 1.23 -16.76
CA GLN A 127 8.06 1.72 -16.43
C GLN A 127 8.60 2.72 -17.45
N ARG A 128 8.07 2.70 -18.69
CA ARG A 128 8.50 3.59 -19.77
C ARG A 128 8.21 5.07 -19.44
N PRO A 129 9.17 5.99 -19.68
CA PRO A 129 9.02 7.41 -19.30
C PRO A 129 7.78 8.09 -19.87
N GLU A 130 7.45 7.83 -21.14
CA GLU A 130 6.30 8.42 -21.84
C GLU A 130 4.97 7.98 -21.20
N VAL A 131 4.88 6.72 -20.79
CA VAL A 131 3.69 6.18 -20.11
C VAL A 131 3.58 6.73 -18.70
N LYS A 132 4.69 6.88 -17.98
CA LYS A 132 4.70 7.52 -16.65
C LYS A 132 4.25 8.97 -16.73
N GLU A 133 4.74 9.72 -17.70
CA GLU A 133 4.37 11.12 -17.89
C GLU A 133 2.89 11.25 -18.27
N SER A 134 2.43 10.44 -19.22
CA SER A 134 1.01 10.39 -19.60
C SER A 134 0.12 10.06 -18.39
N ASN A 135 0.47 9.05 -17.59
CA ASN A 135 -0.24 8.72 -16.36
C ASN A 135 -0.21 9.86 -15.32
N ARG A 136 0.91 10.59 -15.22
CA ARG A 136 1.05 11.76 -14.34
C ARG A 136 0.11 12.88 -14.76
N LEU A 137 0.07 13.20 -16.05
CA LEU A 137 -0.80 14.22 -16.63
C LEU A 137 -2.27 13.83 -16.49
N TYR A 138 -2.62 12.57 -16.78
CA TYR A 138 -3.96 12.04 -16.57
C TYR A 138 -4.38 12.14 -15.09
N ALA A 139 -3.53 11.74 -14.16
CA ALA A 139 -3.81 11.87 -12.73
C ALA A 139 -3.96 13.34 -12.29
N LYS A 140 -3.19 14.27 -12.88
CA LYS A 140 -3.34 15.71 -12.63
C LYS A 140 -4.70 16.22 -13.15
N LYS A 141 -5.10 15.80 -14.36
CA LYS A 141 -6.40 16.12 -14.96
C LYS A 141 -7.56 15.63 -14.09
N ILE A 142 -7.55 14.36 -13.68
CA ILE A 142 -8.59 13.78 -12.81
C ILE A 142 -8.66 14.47 -11.44
N ARG A 143 -7.53 14.87 -10.85
CA ARG A 143 -7.54 15.64 -9.59
C ARG A 143 -8.20 17.01 -9.73
N LYS A 144 -8.02 17.67 -10.88
CA LYS A 144 -8.62 18.98 -11.17
C LYS A 144 -10.11 18.85 -11.49
N GLU A 145 -10.46 17.90 -12.36
CA GLU A 145 -11.83 17.77 -12.90
C GLU A 145 -12.77 17.01 -11.96
N LYS A 146 -12.26 16.06 -11.16
CA LYS A 146 -13.07 15.14 -10.35
C LYS A 146 -12.58 15.01 -8.89
N PRO A 147 -12.42 16.11 -8.14
CA PRO A 147 -11.94 16.06 -6.76
C PRO A 147 -12.88 15.28 -5.84
N GLU A 148 -14.20 15.42 -6.00
CA GLU A 148 -15.20 14.72 -5.18
C GLU A 148 -15.19 13.20 -5.41
N LEU A 149 -14.95 12.75 -6.64
CA LEU A 149 -14.78 11.32 -6.92
C LEU A 149 -13.58 10.75 -6.15
N LEU A 150 -12.45 11.46 -6.15
CA LEU A 150 -11.25 11.03 -5.42
C LEU A 150 -11.46 11.08 -3.90
N LYS A 151 -12.22 12.05 -3.40
CA LYS A 151 -12.62 12.14 -1.99
C LYS A 151 -13.51 10.95 -1.61
N LYS A 152 -14.54 10.63 -2.41
CA LYS A 152 -15.40 9.46 -2.21
C LYS A 152 -14.60 8.15 -2.23
N GLN A 153 -13.69 7.96 -3.19
CA GLN A 153 -12.82 6.78 -3.24
C GLN A 153 -11.87 6.69 -2.04
N ARG A 154 -11.43 7.83 -1.50
CA ARG A 154 -10.61 7.88 -0.29
C ARG A 154 -11.45 7.46 0.93
N LEU A 155 -12.64 8.02 1.08
CA LEU A 155 -13.57 7.67 2.16
C LEU A 155 -13.95 6.17 2.11
N GLN A 156 -14.30 5.64 0.94
CA GLN A 156 -14.57 4.22 0.75
C GLN A 156 -13.39 3.31 1.12
N ARG A 157 -12.14 3.76 0.87
CA ARG A 157 -10.95 3.02 1.31
C ARG A 157 -10.79 2.95 2.83
N TYR A 158 -11.30 3.93 3.56
CA TYR A 158 -11.22 4.00 5.02
C TYR A 158 -12.50 3.53 5.73
N ALA A 159 -13.62 3.41 5.02
CA ALA A 159 -14.90 2.96 5.56
C ALA A 159 -14.89 1.46 5.92
N ASN A 160 -14.03 0.67 5.26
CA ASN A 160 -13.83 -0.73 5.61
C ASN A 160 -12.71 -0.82 6.65
N ASP A 161 -13.09 -1.13 7.90
CA ASP A 161 -12.15 -1.18 9.02
C ASP A 161 -11.05 -2.22 8.83
N ASP A 162 -11.34 -3.39 8.23
CA ASP A 162 -10.32 -4.41 7.96
C ASP A 162 -9.24 -3.88 7.01
N LYS A 163 -9.67 -3.20 5.94
CA LYS A 163 -8.76 -2.59 4.98
C LYS A 163 -7.94 -1.48 5.63
N ARG A 164 -8.54 -0.69 6.52
CA ARG A 164 -7.86 0.34 7.29
C ARG A 164 -6.80 -0.28 8.21
N GLN A 165 -7.14 -1.33 8.96
CA GLN A 165 -6.19 -2.03 9.83
C GLN A 165 -5.05 -2.64 9.03
N LEU A 166 -5.33 -3.26 7.88
CA LEU A 166 -4.31 -3.80 6.99
C LEU A 166 -3.31 -2.72 6.52
N LEU A 167 -3.80 -1.53 6.16
CA LEU A 167 -2.95 -0.40 5.77
C LEU A 167 -2.10 0.11 6.95
N LEU A 168 -2.69 0.19 8.14
CA LEU A 168 -1.97 0.60 9.35
C LEU A 168 -0.88 -0.40 9.72
N ASN A 169 -1.18 -1.70 9.67
CA ASN A 169 -0.23 -2.78 9.93
C ASN A 169 0.89 -2.80 8.89
N SER A 170 0.55 -2.64 7.61
CA SER A 170 1.54 -2.51 6.54
C SER A 170 2.47 -1.32 6.75
N ALA A 171 1.93 -0.17 7.17
CA ALA A 171 2.72 1.01 7.47
C ALA A 171 3.63 0.82 8.70
N ARG A 172 3.16 0.10 9.73
CA ARG A 172 3.96 -0.28 10.90
C ARG A 172 5.09 -1.24 10.51
N GLU A 173 4.79 -2.28 9.75
CA GLU A 173 5.80 -3.21 9.25
C GLU A 173 6.85 -2.52 8.39
N TRP A 174 6.42 -1.61 7.51
CA TRP A 174 7.34 -0.86 6.67
C TRP A 174 8.30 0.00 7.51
N ARG A 175 7.81 0.68 8.54
CA ARG A 175 8.65 1.39 9.53
C ARG A 175 9.64 0.45 10.23
N ARG A 176 9.17 -0.73 10.66
CA ARG A 176 9.99 -1.72 11.35
C ARG A 176 11.09 -2.28 10.44
N ARG A 177 10.79 -2.55 9.17
CA ARG A 177 11.76 -3.06 8.18
C ARG A 177 12.71 -1.99 7.63
N ASN A 178 12.38 -0.70 7.75
CA ASN A 178 13.14 0.39 7.16
C ASN A 178 13.56 1.47 8.18
N PRO A 179 14.17 1.12 9.33
CA PRO A 179 14.49 2.08 10.39
C PRO A 179 15.45 3.18 9.93
N GLU A 180 16.46 2.83 9.12
CA GLU A 180 17.45 3.79 8.61
C GLU A 180 16.84 4.82 7.65
N TYR A 181 15.84 4.44 6.86
CA TYR A 181 15.10 5.39 6.02
C TYR A 181 14.47 6.48 6.89
N PHE A 182 13.76 6.11 7.95
CA PHE A 182 13.10 7.07 8.83
C PHE A 182 14.08 7.91 9.64
N LYS A 183 15.18 7.31 10.09
CA LYS A 183 16.26 8.02 10.77
C LYS A 183 16.86 9.10 9.86
N ASN A 184 17.21 8.74 8.63
CA ASN A 184 17.74 9.68 7.64
C ASN A 184 16.71 10.74 7.22
N HIS A 185 15.47 10.34 6.99
CA HIS A 185 14.38 11.26 6.71
C HIS A 185 14.19 12.28 7.84
N ASN A 186 14.14 11.83 9.09
CA ASN A 186 14.00 12.70 10.27
C ASN A 186 15.23 13.61 10.46
N ARG A 187 16.44 13.11 10.19
CA ARG A 187 17.67 13.90 10.20
C ARG A 187 17.61 15.01 9.15
N ASN A 188 17.27 14.66 7.91
CA ASN A 188 17.16 15.61 6.81
C ASN A 188 16.06 16.64 7.06
N TYR A 189 14.91 16.21 7.57
CA TYR A 189 13.84 17.13 7.96
C TYR A 189 14.30 18.09 9.05
N ALA A 190 15.05 17.62 10.05
CA ALA A 190 15.57 18.47 11.11
C ALA A 190 16.59 19.51 10.63
N ILE A 191 17.45 19.13 9.67
CA ILE A 191 18.44 20.03 9.07
C ILE A 191 17.73 21.10 8.23
N LYS A 192 16.76 20.70 7.40
CA LYS A 192 16.02 21.61 6.51
C LYS A 192 15.03 22.51 7.26
N ASN A 193 14.43 22.02 8.34
CA ASN A 193 13.32 22.69 9.05
C ASN A 193 13.59 22.82 10.56
N PRO A 194 14.67 23.49 10.98
CA PRO A 194 15.04 23.58 12.39
C PRO A 194 14.02 24.39 13.21
N LEU A 195 13.35 25.37 12.61
CA LEU A 195 12.30 26.18 13.26
C LEU A 195 11.05 25.34 13.54
N ASP A 196 10.56 24.61 12.54
CA ASP A 196 9.38 23.75 12.70
C ASP A 196 9.65 22.63 13.70
N ARG A 197 10.87 22.06 13.71
CA ARG A 197 11.25 21.04 14.71
C ARG A 197 11.19 21.58 16.15
N LYS A 198 11.60 22.83 16.37
CA LYS A 198 11.49 23.48 17.69
C LYS A 198 10.02 23.67 18.06
N LEU A 199 9.21 24.23 17.15
CA LEU A 199 7.77 24.42 17.35
C LEU A 199 7.03 23.11 17.66
N ILE A 200 7.35 22.01 16.95
CA ILE A 200 6.77 20.68 17.23
C ILE A 200 7.10 20.19 18.64
N LYS A 201 8.34 20.42 19.12
CA LYS A 201 8.75 20.05 20.48
C LYS A 201 8.01 20.89 21.53
N ASP A 202 7.88 22.19 21.30
CA ASP A 202 7.22 23.11 22.22
C ASP A 202 5.71 22.80 22.29
N ASN A 203 5.05 22.60 21.15
CA ASN A 203 3.66 22.11 21.09
C ASN A 203 3.46 20.75 21.76
N ARG A 204 4.45 19.84 21.66
CA ARG A 204 4.38 18.56 22.38
C ARG A 204 4.43 18.77 23.89
N ARG A 205 5.27 19.68 24.38
CA ARG A 205 5.35 20.00 25.82
C ARG A 205 4.04 20.61 26.30
N ALA A 206 3.50 21.59 25.57
CA ALA A 206 2.20 22.20 25.88
C ALA A 206 1.06 21.18 25.92
N ARG A 207 1.00 20.25 24.94
CA ARG A 207 -0.03 19.19 24.93
C ARG A 207 0.05 18.23 26.11
N LYS A 208 1.24 17.94 26.63
CA LYS A 208 1.39 17.03 27.80
C LYS A 208 0.71 17.57 29.06
N ILE A 209 0.48 18.87 29.13
CA ILE A 209 -0.12 19.57 30.27
C ILE A 209 -1.43 20.26 29.88
N ASN A 210 -2.00 19.92 28.72
CA ASN A 210 -3.22 20.52 28.16
C ASN A 210 -3.18 22.06 27.98
N ALA A 211 -2.00 22.65 27.84
CA ALA A 211 -1.80 24.10 27.64
C ALA A 211 -1.69 24.53 26.16
N ASN A 212 -2.18 23.69 25.23
CA ASN A 212 -2.08 23.93 23.80
C ASN A 212 -3.35 24.60 23.27
N VAL A 213 -3.18 25.69 22.52
CA VAL A 213 -4.29 26.44 21.91
C VAL A 213 -4.32 26.16 20.41
N ILE A 214 -5.52 26.23 19.80
CA ILE A 214 -5.66 26.18 18.35
C ILE A 214 -5.20 27.53 17.80
N LEU A 215 -3.98 27.58 17.28
CA LEU A 215 -3.42 28.79 16.69
C LEU A 215 -3.90 28.97 15.25
N ASN A 216 -4.27 30.20 14.89
CA ASN A 216 -4.49 30.61 13.51
C ASN A 216 -3.13 30.78 12.76
N GLU A 217 -3.18 31.02 11.45
CA GLU A 217 -1.95 31.13 10.64
C GLU A 217 -1.11 32.38 10.98
N GLU A 218 -1.74 33.47 11.41
CA GLU A 218 -1.05 34.70 11.80
C GLU A 218 -0.29 34.52 13.12
N GLU A 219 -0.91 33.86 14.09
CA GLU A 219 -0.30 33.51 15.37
C GLU A 219 0.91 32.58 15.17
N LYS A 220 0.78 31.58 14.30
CA LYS A 220 1.92 30.72 13.92
C LYS A 220 3.05 31.54 13.29
N LYS A 221 2.74 32.53 12.44
CA LYS A 221 3.74 33.45 11.86
C LYS A 221 4.40 34.30 12.95
N ARG A 222 3.65 34.80 13.94
CA ARG A 222 4.20 35.56 15.09
C ARG A 222 5.18 34.71 15.91
N ILE A 223 4.84 33.46 16.24
CA ILE A 223 5.76 32.56 16.95
C ILE A 223 7.01 32.29 16.12
N LYS A 224 6.86 32.04 14.80
CA LYS A 224 8.00 31.86 13.89
C LYS A 224 8.91 33.10 13.85
N LYS A 225 8.33 34.30 13.88
CA LYS A 225 9.06 35.56 13.99
C LYS A 225 9.88 35.62 15.28
N LEU A 226 9.27 35.38 16.45
CA LEU A 226 9.98 35.32 17.74
C LEU A 226 11.16 34.33 17.73
N ILE A 227 11.00 33.15 17.10
CA ILE A 227 12.10 32.16 17.00
C ILE A 227 13.21 32.69 16.09
N LYS A 228 12.86 33.38 15.01
CA LYS A 228 13.81 34.01 14.10
C LYS A 228 14.60 35.10 14.83
N ASP A 229 13.92 35.97 15.58
CA ASP A 229 14.52 37.09 16.31
C ASP A 229 15.50 36.58 17.38
N MET A 230 15.09 35.60 18.19
CA MET A 230 15.96 34.90 19.15
C MET A 230 17.21 34.32 18.46
N LYS A 231 17.07 33.70 17.28
CA LYS A 231 18.22 33.17 16.53
C LYS A 231 19.13 34.28 15.99
N THR A 232 18.58 35.39 15.53
CA THR A 232 19.34 36.55 15.06
C THR A 232 20.20 37.12 16.19
N ILE A 233 19.63 37.29 17.39
CA ILE A 233 20.36 37.73 18.59
C ILE A 233 21.50 36.76 18.92
N ASN A 234 21.21 35.45 18.99
CA ASN A 234 22.23 34.44 19.29
C ASN A 234 23.34 34.38 18.23
N LYS A 235 23.00 34.59 16.95
CA LYS A 235 23.98 34.65 15.87
C LYS A 235 24.89 35.87 16.00
N LYS A 236 24.32 37.04 16.30
CA LYS A 236 25.06 38.30 16.48
C LYS A 236 26.05 38.19 17.65
N GLU A 237 25.63 37.56 18.73
CA GLU A 237 26.43 37.40 19.96
C GLU A 237 27.44 36.24 19.90
N GLY A 238 27.38 35.39 18.87
CA GLY A 238 28.23 34.19 18.77
C GLY A 238 28.00 33.13 19.86
N ARG A 239 26.96 33.28 20.68
CA ARG A 239 26.63 32.40 21.82
C ARG A 239 25.12 32.37 22.08
N ILE A 240 24.67 31.52 23.00
CA ILE A 240 23.26 31.50 23.44
C ILE A 240 23.03 32.68 24.40
N ALA A 241 22.65 33.83 23.84
CA ALA A 241 22.38 35.08 24.56
C ALA A 241 20.89 35.33 24.82
N ALA A 242 19.99 34.69 24.06
CA ALA A 242 18.55 34.83 24.16
C ALA A 242 17.80 33.49 24.04
N HIS A 243 16.67 33.42 24.72
CA HIS A 243 15.70 32.32 24.73
C HIS A 243 14.31 32.84 24.40
N ILE A 244 13.44 31.97 23.88
CA ILE A 244 11.99 32.23 23.93
C ILE A 244 11.48 31.57 25.18
N ASP A 245 10.74 32.34 25.97
CA ASP A 245 10.17 31.83 27.20
C ASP A 245 8.80 32.45 27.45
N HIS A 246 8.00 31.79 28.28
CA HIS A 246 6.62 32.18 28.53
C HIS A 246 6.54 33.35 29.54
N LEU A 247 5.52 34.20 29.44
CA LEU A 247 5.26 35.25 30.45
C LEU A 247 4.67 34.64 31.73
N LEU A 248 3.61 33.86 31.56
CA LEU A 248 3.04 32.93 32.53
C LEU A 248 3.58 31.52 32.23
N PRO A 249 4.36 30.92 33.13
CA PRO A 249 4.90 29.58 32.93
C PRO A 249 3.80 28.54 32.66
N LEU A 250 4.14 27.59 31.79
CA LEU A 250 3.28 26.46 31.45
C LEU A 250 2.78 25.68 32.70
N SER A 251 3.63 25.50 33.72
CA SER A 251 3.28 24.84 34.98
C SER A 251 2.25 25.59 35.82
N LYS A 252 2.00 26.88 35.52
CA LYS A 252 1.08 27.77 36.24
C LYS A 252 -0.15 28.14 35.39
N GLY A 253 -0.48 27.30 34.41
CA GLY A 253 -1.63 27.50 33.53
C GLY A 253 -1.36 28.44 32.34
N GLY A 254 -0.11 28.83 32.09
CA GLY A 254 0.24 29.58 30.90
C GLY A 254 -0.02 28.80 29.61
N LEU A 255 -0.55 29.46 28.60
CA LEU A 255 -0.85 28.88 27.29
C LEU A 255 0.34 29.04 26.33
N HIS A 256 0.51 28.12 25.37
CA HIS A 256 1.53 28.26 24.32
C HIS A 256 0.99 29.07 23.13
N GLU A 257 0.76 30.35 23.36
CA GLU A 257 0.24 31.33 22.39
C GLU A 257 1.18 32.53 22.24
N PRO A 258 1.13 33.29 21.13
CA PRO A 258 2.07 34.39 20.88
C PRO A 258 2.04 35.48 21.96
N SER A 259 0.87 35.78 22.53
CA SER A 259 0.67 36.74 23.64
C SER A 259 1.40 36.33 24.91
N ASN A 260 1.60 35.03 25.13
CA ASN A 260 2.30 34.50 26.29
C ASN A 260 3.77 34.17 26.01
N LEU A 261 4.31 34.51 24.83
CA LEU A 261 5.70 34.19 24.45
C LEU A 261 6.50 35.47 24.25
N GLN A 262 7.73 35.48 24.76
CA GLN A 262 8.65 36.60 24.58
C GLN A 262 10.10 36.12 24.38
N VAL A 263 10.90 36.92 23.68
CA VAL A 263 12.35 36.71 23.59
C VAL A 263 13.00 37.41 24.78
N ILE A 264 13.74 36.66 25.60
CA ILE A 264 14.41 37.16 26.79
C ILE A 264 15.88 36.77 26.80
N SER A 265 16.73 37.55 27.47
CA SER A 265 18.14 37.22 27.60
C SER A 265 18.36 35.95 28.43
N THR A 266 19.48 35.27 28.22
CA THR A 266 19.86 34.07 28.99
C THR A 266 19.96 34.36 30.49
N LYS A 267 20.47 35.53 30.88
CA LYS A 267 20.55 35.96 32.29
C LYS A 267 19.15 36.10 32.90
N ALA A 268 18.23 36.76 32.19
CA ALA A 268 16.84 36.90 32.63
C ALA A 268 16.13 35.54 32.72
N ASN A 269 16.32 34.66 31.74
CA ASN A 269 15.71 33.32 31.72
C ASN A 269 16.16 32.49 32.93
N LEU A 270 17.46 32.52 33.26
CA LEU A 270 18.01 31.83 34.42
C LEU A 270 17.57 32.42 35.76
N PHE A 271 17.32 33.73 35.81
CA PHE A 271 16.82 34.43 36.99
C PHE A 271 15.33 34.12 37.25
N TRP A 272 14.50 34.20 36.21
CA TRP A 272 13.06 34.04 36.34
C TRP A 272 12.60 32.58 36.41
N LYS A 273 13.23 31.66 35.68
CA LYS A 273 12.87 30.22 35.64
C LYS A 273 11.35 30.01 35.46
N ASP A 274 10.67 29.55 36.51
CA ASP A 274 9.24 29.24 36.59
C ASP A 274 8.44 30.30 37.37
N LYS A 275 9.02 31.47 37.62
CA LYS A 275 8.34 32.62 38.22
C LYS A 275 7.52 33.34 37.15
N ILE A 276 6.42 33.96 37.58
CA ILE A 276 5.64 34.84 36.71
C ILE A 276 6.50 36.09 36.48
N LYS A 277 6.78 36.40 35.20
CA LYS A 277 7.74 37.46 34.86
C LYS A 277 7.18 38.86 34.97
N CYS A 278 5.86 38.98 34.89
CA CYS A 278 5.14 40.18 35.30
C CYS A 278 4.51 39.86 36.65
N CYS A 279 5.12 40.33 37.74
CA CYS A 279 4.48 40.28 39.06
C CYS A 279 3.23 41.18 39.03
N PRO A 280 2.00 40.65 39.18
CA PRO A 280 0.89 41.49 39.58
C PRO A 280 1.06 41.75 41.08
N TYR A 281 1.68 42.89 41.41
CA TYR A 281 1.64 43.66 42.66
C TYR A 281 1.42 42.97 44.05
N PRO A 282 2.04 43.48 45.15
CA PRO A 282 3.10 44.48 45.26
C PRO A 282 4.49 43.85 45.47
N LYS A 283 5.55 44.59 45.11
CA LYS A 283 6.96 44.16 45.23
C LYS A 283 7.56 44.52 46.61
N PRO A 284 8.49 43.74 47.17
CA PRO A 284 9.22 44.08 48.39
C PRO A 284 10.17 45.29 48.21
N LYS A 285 10.37 46.10 49.26
CA LYS A 285 11.17 47.35 49.25
C LYS A 285 12.65 47.22 48.82
N LYS A 286 13.24 46.02 48.77
CA LYS A 286 14.65 45.78 48.39
C LYS A 286 14.82 45.05 47.05
N TRP A 287 13.80 45.04 46.19
CA TRP A 287 13.83 44.35 44.91
C TRP A 287 14.48 45.19 43.81
N ASN A 288 15.76 44.93 43.49
CA ASN A 288 16.38 45.42 42.26
C ASN A 288 16.04 44.47 41.12
N GLU A 289 14.97 44.78 40.38
CA GLU A 289 14.59 44.01 39.20
C GLU A 289 15.70 44.13 38.16
N PRO A 290 16.28 43.02 37.66
CA PRO A 290 17.15 43.11 36.51
C PRO A 290 16.34 43.75 35.40
N LYS A 291 16.79 44.90 34.86
CA LYS A 291 16.11 45.58 33.77
C LYS A 291 15.84 44.53 32.70
N CYS A 292 14.56 44.27 32.43
CA CYS A 292 14.17 43.40 31.35
C CYS A 292 14.54 44.18 30.08
N GLU A 293 15.74 43.92 29.55
CA GLU A 293 16.13 44.41 28.24
C GLU A 293 15.23 43.70 27.23
N ILE A 294 14.06 44.29 27.00
CA ILE A 294 13.11 43.83 25.99
C ILE A 294 13.74 44.20 24.66
N PHE A 295 14.17 43.20 23.91
CA PHE A 295 14.60 43.36 22.53
C PHE A 295 13.33 43.50 21.67
N PHE A 296 12.94 44.74 21.36
CA PHE A 296 11.88 45.02 20.39
C PHE A 296 12.37 44.81 18.95
#